data_AF-C7P862-F1
#
_entry.id   AF-C7P862-F1
#
_cell.length_a   1.000
_cell.length_b   1.000
_cell.length_c   1.000
_cell.angle_alpha   90.00
_cell.angle_beta   90.00
_cell.angle_gamma   90.00
#
_symmetry.space_group_name_H-M   'P 1'
#
loop_
_entity.id
_entity.type
_entity.pdbx_description
1 polymer ?
#
loop_
_entity_poly.entity_id
_entity_poly.type
_entity_poly.pdbx_seq_one_letter_code
_entity_poly.pdbx_strand_id
1 'polypeptide(L)'
;MKLKTKLIGLKKAQISLEFSFLFFAILLTSLVTISLYLSQNLSEDDLVINDVENAAKNAIILANSGYNGMNPNITIIYGGISWSDDKKTIYIYLSPKPYITQEIKNFVIGYIYNTTNTNKDKYNIIINP
;
A
#
# COMPACT_ATOMS: atom_id res chain seq x y z
N MET A 1 44.72 32.44 21.64
CA MET A 1 44.04 32.13 20.37
C MET A 1 43.26 30.80 20.41
N LYS A 2 43.86 29.66 20.78
CA LYS A 2 43.20 28.33 20.85
C LYS A 2 41.92 28.24 21.73
N LEU A 3 41.88 28.94 22.86
CA LEU A 3 40.72 28.95 23.78
C LEU A 3 39.47 29.59 23.16
N LYS A 4 39.66 30.65 22.35
CA LYS A 4 38.57 31.38 21.69
C LYS A 4 37.93 30.53 20.59
N THR A 5 38.74 29.78 19.83
CA THR A 5 38.27 28.84 18.80
C THR A 5 37.50 27.66 19.41
N LYS A 6 37.96 27.12 20.55
CA LYS A 6 37.28 26.02 21.27
C LYS A 6 35.90 26.44 21.80
N LEU A 7 35.80 27.66 22.36
CA LEU A 7 34.53 28.25 22.81
C LEU A 7 33.54 28.50 21.67
N ILE A 8 34.01 28.96 20.52
CA ILE A 8 33.17 29.15 19.32
C ILE A 8 32.67 27.81 18.77
N GLY A 9 33.52 26.78 18.76
CA GLY A 9 33.12 25.41 18.37
C GLY A 9 32.04 24.82 19.29
N LEU A 10 32.18 25.00 20.60
CA LEU A 10 31.17 24.57 21.58
C LEU A 10 29.82 25.27 21.39
N LYS A 11 29.82 26.59 21.16
CA LYS A 11 28.58 27.34 20.87
C LYS A 11 27.91 26.89 19.57
N LYS A 12 28.70 26.62 18.51
CA LYS A 12 28.16 26.10 17.24
C LYS A 12 27.55 24.71 17.41
N ALA A 13 28.20 23.83 18.17
CA ALA A 13 27.68 22.50 18.47
C ALA A 13 26.36 22.56 19.27
N GLN A 14 26.28 23.46 20.26
CA GLN A 14 25.05 23.68 21.02
C GLN A 14 23.91 24.17 20.12
N ILE A 15 24.15 25.17 19.28
CA ILE A 15 23.14 25.68 18.34
C ILE A 15 22.67 24.60 17.37
N SER A 16 23.59 23.78 16.83
CA SER A 16 23.20 22.67 15.94
C SER A 16 22.37 21.60 16.64
N LEU A 17 22.63 21.36 17.93
CA LEU A 17 21.87 20.41 18.75
C LEU A 17 20.46 20.94 19.01
N GLU A 18 20.33 22.21 19.42
CA GLU A 18 19.04 22.87 19.65
C GLU A 18 18.19 22.90 18.37
N PHE A 19 18.79 23.20 17.22
CA PHE A 19 18.11 23.15 15.92
C PHE A 19 17.64 21.74 15.57
N SER A 20 18.46 20.72 15.84
CA SER A 20 18.10 19.32 15.56
C SER A 20 16.91 18.87 16.43
N PHE A 21 16.88 19.28 17.70
CA PHE A 21 15.73 19.02 18.57
C PHE A 21 14.46 19.74 18.11
N LEU A 22 14.58 20.99 17.70
CA LEU A 22 13.44 21.74 17.14
C LEU A 22 12.90 21.06 15.87
N PHE A 23 13.80 20.67 14.97
CA PHE A 23 13.43 19.97 13.75
C PHE A 23 12.75 18.62 14.05
N PHE A 24 13.31 17.85 15.00
CA PHE A 24 12.72 16.60 15.44
C PHE A 24 11.33 16.79 16.05
N ALA A 25 11.14 17.82 16.87
CA ALA A 25 9.84 18.14 17.45
C ALA A 25 8.80 18.47 16.36
N ILE A 26 9.17 19.27 15.35
CA ILE A 26 8.29 19.60 14.21
C ILE A 26 7.96 18.34 13.40
N LEU A 27 8.95 17.47 13.18
CA LEU A 27 8.75 16.24 12.41
C LEU A 27 7.82 15.28 13.16
N LEU A 28 8.00 15.14 14.47
CA LEU A 28 7.15 14.30 15.31
C LEU A 28 5.70 14.83 15.34
N THR A 29 5.50 16.14 15.55
CA THR A 29 4.15 16.72 15.55
C THR A 29 3.48 16.60 14.18
N SER A 30 4.24 16.77 13.10
CA SER A 30 3.74 16.55 11.73
C SER A 30 3.28 15.11 11.52
N LEU A 31 4.08 14.12 11.93
CA LEU A 31 3.73 12.71 11.82
C LEU A 31 2.48 12.36 12.64
N VAL A 32 2.39 12.84 13.87
CA VAL A 32 1.22 12.62 14.73
C VAL A 32 -0.03 13.24 14.11
N THR A 33 0.07 14.46 13.57
CA THR A 33 -1.05 15.16 12.94
C THR A 33 -1.54 14.42 11.69
N ILE A 34 -0.62 13.97 10.83
CA ILE A 34 -0.94 13.17 9.64
C ILE A 34 -1.58 11.85 10.06
N SER A 35 -1.03 11.15 11.05
CA SER A 35 -1.57 9.88 11.55
C SER A 35 -2.98 10.05 12.10
N LEU A 36 -3.24 11.10 12.88
CA LEU A 36 -4.58 11.40 13.39
C LEU A 36 -5.56 11.70 12.25
N TYR A 37 -5.15 12.54 11.29
CA TYR A 37 -5.98 12.86 10.13
C TYR A 37 -6.33 11.59 9.35
N LEU A 38 -5.35 10.72 9.08
CA LEU A 38 -5.59 9.45 8.40
C LEU A 38 -6.53 8.55 9.21
N SER A 39 -6.34 8.43 10.52
CA SER A 39 -7.19 7.60 11.39
C SER A 39 -8.65 8.07 11.48
N GLN A 40 -8.89 9.37 11.30
CA GLN A 40 -10.23 9.96 11.35
C GLN A 40 -10.95 9.92 10.00
N ASN A 41 -10.20 9.92 8.89
CA ASN A 41 -10.76 10.06 7.55
C ASN A 41 -10.68 8.78 6.70
N LEU A 42 -9.82 7.83 7.05
CA LEU A 42 -9.78 6.51 6.41
C LEU A 42 -10.46 5.49 7.30
N SER A 43 -11.53 4.89 6.79
CA SER A 43 -12.14 3.75 7.45
C SER A 43 -11.26 2.50 7.30
N GLU A 44 -11.43 1.53 8.20
CA GLU A 44 -10.82 0.21 8.06
C GLU A 44 -11.11 -0.41 6.68
N ASP A 45 -12.31 -0.19 6.15
CA ASP A 45 -12.70 -0.66 4.83
C ASP A 45 -11.89 0.00 3.70
N ASP A 46 -11.54 1.29 3.82
CA ASP A 46 -10.70 1.98 2.82
C ASP A 46 -9.28 1.42 2.79
N LEU A 47 -8.73 1.09 3.96
CA LEU A 47 -7.42 0.47 4.07
C LEU A 47 -7.43 -0.93 3.44
N VAL A 48 -8.46 -1.73 3.72
CA VAL A 48 -8.61 -3.06 3.12
C VAL A 48 -8.74 -2.97 1.59
N ILE A 49 -9.55 -2.03 1.07
CA ILE A 49 -9.68 -1.84 -0.38
C ILE A 49 -8.33 -1.49 -1.01
N ASN A 50 -7.57 -0.58 -0.39
CA ASN A 50 -6.23 -0.20 -0.88
C ASN A 50 -5.25 -1.40 -0.86
N ASP A 51 -5.27 -2.20 0.18
CA ASP A 51 -4.41 -3.38 0.29
C ASP A 51 -4.79 -4.45 -0.75
N VAL A 52 -6.10 -4.67 -0.96
CA VAL A 52 -6.63 -5.54 -2.01
C VAL A 52 -6.21 -5.06 -3.39
N GLU A 53 -6.31 -3.75 -3.68
CA GLU A 53 -5.89 -3.18 -4.96
C GLU A 53 -4.39 -3.40 -5.22
N ASN A 54 -3.54 -3.12 -4.23
CA ASN A 54 -2.09 -3.29 -4.36
C ASN A 54 -1.73 -4.77 -4.55
N ALA A 55 -2.36 -5.67 -3.79
CA ALA A 55 -2.17 -7.10 -3.95
C ALA A 55 -2.68 -7.61 -5.31
N ALA A 56 -3.78 -7.08 -5.83
CA ALA A 56 -4.30 -7.42 -7.15
C ALA A 56 -3.31 -7.05 -8.26
N LYS A 57 -2.78 -5.81 -8.24
CA LYS A 57 -1.76 -5.36 -9.20
C LYS A 57 -0.53 -6.28 -9.18
N ASN A 58 -0.06 -6.63 -7.99
CA ASN A 58 1.08 -7.54 -7.82
C ASN A 58 0.77 -8.94 -8.33
N ALA A 59 -0.43 -9.48 -8.05
CA ALA A 59 -0.86 -10.77 -8.59
C ALA A 59 -0.82 -10.77 -10.11
N ILE A 60 -1.31 -9.72 -10.78
CA ILE A 60 -1.27 -9.64 -12.25
C ILE A 60 0.16 -9.59 -12.79
N ILE A 61 1.05 -8.84 -12.14
CA ILE A 61 2.47 -8.80 -12.51
C ILE A 61 3.09 -10.20 -12.40
N LEU A 62 2.83 -10.93 -11.30
CA LEU A 62 3.34 -12.28 -11.07
C LEU A 62 2.75 -13.29 -12.06
N ALA A 63 1.45 -13.21 -12.34
CA ALA A 63 0.77 -14.03 -13.32
C ALA A 63 1.41 -13.87 -14.71
N ASN A 64 1.63 -12.63 -15.13
CA ASN A 64 2.29 -12.33 -16.40
C ASN A 64 3.76 -12.77 -16.44
N SER A 65 4.42 -12.93 -15.30
CA SER A 65 5.84 -13.30 -15.21
C SER A 65 6.09 -14.81 -15.14
N GLY A 66 5.08 -15.67 -15.28
CA GLY A 66 5.28 -17.12 -15.17
C GLY A 66 5.25 -17.68 -13.74
N TYR A 67 4.91 -16.85 -12.74
CA TYR A 67 5.05 -17.25 -11.34
C TYR A 67 4.14 -18.44 -10.99
N ASN A 68 4.65 -19.40 -10.22
CA ASN A 68 3.96 -20.66 -9.89
C ASN A 68 3.43 -21.43 -11.12
N GLY A 69 4.09 -21.30 -12.29
CA GLY A 69 3.68 -21.96 -13.52
C GLY A 69 2.51 -21.29 -14.24
N MET A 70 2.03 -20.14 -13.75
CA MET A 70 1.00 -19.35 -14.41
C MET A 70 1.53 -18.79 -15.72
N ASN A 71 1.04 -19.27 -16.86
CA ASN A 71 1.45 -18.79 -18.17
C ASN A 71 0.22 -18.34 -18.97
N PRO A 72 -0.28 -17.12 -18.75
CA PRO A 72 -1.43 -16.64 -19.49
C PRO A 72 -1.08 -16.51 -20.98
N ASN A 73 -2.01 -16.92 -21.85
CA ASN A 73 -1.82 -16.89 -23.30
C ASN A 73 -1.58 -15.47 -23.86
N ILE A 74 -1.87 -14.44 -23.06
CA ILE A 74 -1.68 -13.03 -23.36
C ILE A 74 -1.37 -12.27 -22.07
N THR A 75 -0.69 -11.13 -22.17
CA THR A 75 -0.50 -10.22 -21.05
C THR A 75 -1.86 -9.79 -20.49
N ILE A 76 -2.09 -10.09 -19.22
CA ILE A 76 -3.25 -9.64 -18.47
C ILE A 76 -3.01 -8.21 -18.00
N ILE A 77 -4.00 -7.36 -18.16
CA ILE A 77 -3.99 -5.95 -17.79
C ILE A 77 -4.94 -5.76 -16.61
N TYR A 78 -4.44 -5.13 -15.54
CA TYR A 78 -5.27 -4.63 -14.45
C TYR A 78 -5.99 -3.36 -14.91
N GLY A 79 -7.33 -3.41 -14.92
CA GLY A 79 -8.20 -2.33 -15.39
C GLY A 79 -8.74 -1.41 -14.28
N GLY A 80 -8.64 -1.83 -13.02
CA GLY A 80 -9.11 -1.05 -11.87
C GLY A 80 -9.85 -1.89 -10.85
N ILE A 81 -10.38 -1.20 -9.83
CA ILE A 81 -11.16 -1.75 -8.73
C ILE A 81 -12.42 -0.90 -8.52
N SER A 82 -13.51 -1.54 -8.14
CA SER A 82 -14.70 -0.88 -7.59
C SER A 82 -15.23 -1.71 -6.42
N TRP A 83 -16.19 -1.17 -5.68
CA TRP A 83 -16.77 -1.83 -4.53
C TRP A 83 -18.25 -1.49 -4.38
N SER A 84 -18.99 -2.36 -3.69
CA SER A 84 -20.38 -2.12 -3.29
C SER A 84 -20.49 -0.99 -2.27
N ASP A 85 -21.68 -0.42 -2.09
CA ASP A 85 -21.91 0.69 -1.17
C ASP A 85 -21.49 0.39 0.29
N ASP A 86 -21.61 -0.87 0.72
CA ASP A 86 -21.17 -1.37 2.04
C ASP A 86 -19.68 -1.72 2.11
N LYS A 87 -18.95 -1.54 1.01
CA LYS A 87 -17.52 -1.84 0.82
C LYS A 87 -17.14 -3.30 1.06
N LYS A 88 -18.11 -4.23 1.13
CA LYS A 88 -17.84 -5.65 1.41
C LYS A 88 -17.63 -6.47 0.16
N THR A 89 -18.25 -6.10 -0.96
CA THR A 89 -17.98 -6.73 -2.25
C THR A 89 -17.03 -5.87 -3.05
N ILE A 90 -15.90 -6.44 -3.44
CA ILE A 90 -14.83 -5.76 -4.17
C ILE A 90 -14.73 -6.38 -5.55
N TYR A 91 -14.88 -5.56 -6.59
CA TYR A 91 -14.76 -5.96 -7.99
C TYR A 91 -13.42 -5.53 -8.54
N ILE A 92 -12.65 -6.48 -9.07
CA ILE A 92 -11.38 -6.22 -9.76
C ILE A 92 -11.58 -6.44 -11.24
N TYR A 93 -11.25 -5.44 -12.05
CA TYR A 93 -11.44 -5.48 -13.49
C TYR A 93 -10.15 -5.91 -14.18
N LEU A 94 -10.22 -6.95 -15.01
CA LEU A 94 -9.07 -7.47 -15.77
C LEU A 94 -9.38 -7.52 -17.26
N SER A 95 -8.36 -7.36 -18.10
CA SER A 95 -8.48 -7.40 -19.56
C SER A 95 -7.30 -8.16 -20.17
N PRO A 96 -7.42 -8.77 -21.36
CA PRO A 96 -8.63 -8.90 -22.18
C PRO A 96 -9.54 -10.06 -21.75
N LYS A 97 -10.85 -9.77 -21.66
CA LYS A 97 -11.90 -10.67 -21.18
C LYS A 97 -11.81 -12.14 -21.64
N PRO A 98 -11.61 -12.44 -22.94
CA PRO A 98 -11.63 -13.82 -23.43
C PRO A 98 -10.51 -14.70 -22.86
N TYR A 99 -9.46 -14.09 -22.30
CA TYR A 99 -8.27 -14.77 -21.83
C TYR A 99 -8.22 -14.88 -20.29
N ILE A 100 -9.21 -14.34 -19.58
CA ILE A 100 -9.29 -14.42 -18.12
C ILE A 100 -9.94 -15.74 -17.72
N THR A 101 -9.12 -16.79 -17.64
CA THR A 101 -9.53 -18.13 -17.24
C THR A 101 -9.87 -18.22 -15.75
N GLN A 102 -10.57 -19.28 -15.33
CA GLN A 102 -10.86 -19.51 -13.91
C GLN A 102 -9.59 -19.70 -13.07
N GLU A 103 -8.54 -20.28 -13.66
CA GLU A 103 -7.24 -20.43 -13.01
C GLU A 103 -6.61 -19.07 -12.66
N ILE A 104 -6.60 -18.12 -13.61
CA ILE A 104 -6.14 -16.76 -13.38
C ILE A 104 -6.96 -16.09 -12.27
N LYS A 105 -8.30 -16.23 -12.29
CA LYS A 105 -9.16 -15.67 -11.25
C LYS A 105 -8.83 -16.23 -9.87
N ASN A 106 -8.69 -17.55 -9.78
CA ASN A 106 -8.39 -18.24 -8.53
C ASN A 106 -7.01 -17.86 -7.99
N PHE A 107 -6.01 -17.73 -8.86
CA PHE A 107 -4.68 -17.28 -8.48
C PHE A 107 -4.70 -15.86 -7.92
N VAL A 108 -5.35 -14.92 -8.62
CA VAL A 108 -5.41 -13.52 -8.17
C VAL A 108 -6.13 -13.42 -6.82
N ILE A 109 -7.31 -14.03 -6.69
CA ILE A 109 -8.08 -14.03 -5.43
C ILE A 109 -7.27 -14.69 -4.31
N GLY A 110 -6.65 -15.85 -4.58
CA GLY A 110 -5.83 -16.56 -3.61
C GLY A 110 -4.63 -15.76 -3.14
N TYR A 111 -3.93 -15.11 -4.08
CA TYR A 111 -2.79 -14.23 -3.77
C TYR A 111 -3.21 -13.06 -2.89
N ILE A 112 -4.33 -12.40 -3.20
CA ILE A 112 -4.82 -11.27 -2.42
C ILE A 112 -5.11 -11.68 -0.98
N TYR A 113 -5.91 -12.74 -0.77
CA TYR A 113 -6.25 -13.17 0.59
C TYR A 113 -5.02 -13.64 1.38
N ASN A 114 -4.07 -14.31 0.73
CA ASN A 114 -2.85 -14.79 1.39
C ASN A 114 -1.90 -13.66 1.77
N THR A 115 -1.87 -12.56 1.00
CA THR A 115 -0.91 -11.48 1.19
C THR A 115 -1.45 -10.38 2.12
N THR A 116 -2.75 -10.11 2.06
CA THR A 116 -3.38 -9.01 2.81
C THR A 116 -3.92 -9.45 4.17
N ASN A 117 -4.04 -10.76 4.43
CA ASN A 117 -4.79 -11.30 5.58
C ASN A 117 -6.24 -10.79 5.69
N THR A 118 -6.82 -10.35 4.57
CA THR A 118 -8.20 -9.88 4.51
C THR A 118 -9.16 -11.02 4.90
N ASN A 119 -10.12 -10.73 5.77
CA ASN A 119 -11.11 -11.71 6.20
C ASN A 119 -12.07 -12.09 5.03
N LYS A 120 -12.01 -13.35 4.60
CA LYS A 120 -12.84 -13.92 3.53
C LYS A 120 -14.34 -13.92 3.82
N ASP A 121 -14.71 -13.95 5.11
CA ASP A 121 -16.12 -13.94 5.53
C ASP A 121 -16.70 -12.52 5.55
N LYS A 122 -15.83 -11.50 5.63
CA LYS A 122 -16.22 -10.08 5.67
C LYS A 122 -16.16 -9.43 4.29
N TYR A 123 -15.16 -9.77 3.47
CA TYR A 123 -14.96 -9.17 2.15
C TYR A 123 -14.96 -10.23 1.06
N ASN A 124 -15.84 -10.04 0.08
CA ASN A 124 -16.00 -10.89 -1.09
C ASN A 124 -15.31 -10.27 -2.31
N ILE A 125 -14.24 -10.91 -2.80
CA ILE A 125 -13.46 -10.42 -3.94
C ILE A 125 -13.91 -11.14 -5.21
N ILE A 126 -14.33 -10.36 -6.21
CA ILE A 126 -14.83 -10.85 -7.49
C ILE A 126 -13.96 -10.30 -8.61
N ILE A 127 -13.44 -11.20 -9.46
CA ILE A 127 -12.75 -10.80 -10.70
C ILE A 127 -13.79 -10.64 -11.81
N ASN A 128 -13.93 -9.42 -12.33
CA ASN A 128 -14.81 -9.08 -13.43
C ASN A 128 -14.00 -8.84 -14.71
N PRO A 129 -14.04 -9.77 -15.69
CA PRO A 129 -13.26 -9.67 -16.91
C PRO A 129 -13.97 -8.85 -18.01
#